data_AF-A0A3S2UBG5-F1
#
_entry.id   AF-A0A3S2UBG5-F1
#
_cell.length_a   1.000
_cell.length_b   1.000
_cell.length_c   1.000
_cell.angle_alpha   90.00
_cell.angle_beta   90.00
_cell.angle_gamma   90.00
#
_symmetry.space_group_name_H-M   'P 1'
#
loop_
_entity.id
_entity.type
_entity.pdbx_description
1 polymer ?
#
loop_
_entity_poly.entity_id
_entity_poly.type
_entity_poly.pdbx_seq_one_letter_code
_entity_poly.pdbx_strand_id
1 'polypeptide(L)'
;MKRVQQGFTLIELMIVVAIIGILAAVALPAYNDYTTKAKWGGALAELEGIKGAIKGCLNDNGGNAGKASCDELNELTPYGFAGSELPRPKISNGTPPAAVTLSTGGSGVTITFTGSANVGSYTLAGDCHVNEGGNFECRKTAADTVLDKYIKGNFR
;
A
#
# COMPACT_ATOMS: atom_id res chain seq x y z
N MET A 1 38.07 48.59 21.44
CA MET A 1 37.64 47.65 22.49
C MET A 1 37.36 46.30 21.86
N LYS A 2 38.13 45.26 22.18
CA LYS A 2 37.90 43.89 21.67
C LYS A 2 36.71 43.32 22.44
N ARG A 3 35.61 43.02 21.76
CA ARG A 3 34.50 42.28 22.39
C ARG A 3 35.00 40.88 22.73
N VAL A 4 34.95 40.52 24.01
CA VAL A 4 35.24 39.16 24.47
C VAL A 4 34.08 38.28 23.99
N GLN A 5 34.37 37.31 23.14
CA GLN A 5 33.37 36.38 22.63
C GLN A 5 32.97 35.43 23.76
N GLN A 6 31.74 35.57 24.25
CA GLN A 6 31.18 34.65 25.23
C GLN A 6 30.88 33.32 24.52
N GLY A 7 31.60 32.27 24.90
CA GLY A 7 31.37 30.91 24.39
C GLY A 7 30.12 30.29 25.01
N PHE A 8 29.50 29.37 24.27
CA PHE A 8 28.37 28.57 24.73
C PHE A 8 28.80 27.69 25.92
N THR A 9 27.98 27.61 26.97
CA THR A 9 28.32 26.76 28.14
C THR A 9 28.00 25.28 27.84
N LEU A 10 28.79 24.38 28.44
CA LEU A 10 28.51 22.93 28.37
C LEU A 10 27.13 22.59 28.94
N ILE A 11 26.69 23.34 29.96
CA ILE A 11 25.38 23.16 30.59
C ILE A 11 24.25 23.53 29.62
N GLU A 12 24.36 24.64 28.89
CA GLU A 12 23.37 25.01 27.87
C GLU A 12 23.28 23.94 26.78
N LEU A 13 24.42 23.42 26.33
CA LEU A 13 24.44 22.37 25.30
C LEU A 13 23.81 21.07 25.80
N MET A 14 24.07 20.66 27.05
CA MET A 14 23.47 19.47 27.65
C MET A 14 21.95 19.55 27.78
N ILE A 15 21.41 20.71 28.17
CA ILE A 15 19.95 20.90 28.27
C ILE A 15 19.30 20.82 26.87
N VAL A 16 19.93 21.42 25.85
CA VAL A 16 19.43 21.35 24.48
C VAL A 16 19.38 19.91 23.98
N VAL A 17 20.42 19.12 24.22
CA VAL A 17 20.45 17.70 23.82
C VAL A 17 19.38 16.89 24.56
N ALA A 18 19.15 17.17 25.84
CA ALA A 18 18.08 16.52 26.61
C ALA A 18 16.68 16.80 26.04
N ILE A 19 16.40 18.05 25.68
CA ILE A 19 15.11 18.43 25.07
C ILE A 19 14.94 17.80 23.70
N ILE A 20 15.97 17.85 22.84
CA ILE A 20 15.94 17.21 21.52
C ILE A 20 15.73 15.71 21.64
N GLY A 21 16.35 15.06 22.64
CA GLY A 21 16.17 13.64 22.91
C GLY A 21 14.71 13.28 23.21
N ILE A 22 14.02 14.06 24.05
CA ILE A 22 12.59 13.85 24.36
C ILE A 22 11.72 14.06 23.12
N LEU A 23 11.96 15.14 22.36
CA LEU A 23 11.19 15.43 21.15
C LEU A 23 11.39 14.35 20.08
N ALA A 24 12.63 13.88 19.88
CA ALA A 24 12.95 12.84 18.91
C ALA A 24 12.27 11.50 19.24
N ALA A 25 12.19 11.13 20.53
CA ALA A 25 11.55 9.91 20.97
C ALA A 25 10.06 9.84 20.58
N VAL A 26 9.36 10.97 20.58
CA VAL A 26 7.95 11.05 20.17
C VAL A 26 7.79 11.31 18.66
N ALA A 27 8.65 12.14 18.08
CA ALA A 27 8.52 12.56 16.68
C ALA A 27 8.93 11.49 15.67
N LEU A 28 9.98 10.70 15.94
CA LEU A 28 10.47 9.67 15.04
C LEU A 28 9.43 8.55 14.75
N PRO A 29 8.79 7.91 15.75
CA PRO A 29 7.79 6.88 15.47
C PRO A 29 6.61 7.45 14.66
N ALA A 30 6.13 8.64 15.01
CA ALA A 30 5.06 9.31 14.28
C ALA A 30 5.45 9.58 12.81
N TYR A 31 6.65 10.12 12.55
CA TYR A 31 7.13 10.38 11.20
C TYR A 31 7.26 9.10 10.36
N ASN A 32 7.76 8.02 10.96
CA ASN A 32 7.86 6.72 10.27
C ASN A 32 6.48 6.16 9.90
N ASP A 33 5.47 6.31 10.76
CA ASP A 33 4.11 5.89 10.45
C ASP A 33 3.48 6.75 9.33
N TYR A 34 3.69 8.07 9.34
CA TYR A 34 3.20 8.96 8.27
C TYR A 34 3.81 8.63 6.92
N THR A 35 5.13 8.44 6.86
CA THR A 35 5.82 8.10 5.60
C THR A 35 5.40 6.71 5.10
N THR A 36 5.23 5.74 5.99
CA THR A 36 4.73 4.39 5.66
C THR A 36 3.32 4.48 5.08
N LYS A 37 2.42 5.24 5.70
CA LYS A 37 1.06 5.47 5.19
C LYS A 37 1.04 6.09 3.79
N ALA A 38 1.86 7.12 3.56
CA ALA A 38 1.95 7.79 2.25
C ALA A 38 2.43 6.82 1.16
N LYS A 39 3.44 6.00 1.47
CA LYS A 39 3.98 4.96 0.58
C LYS A 39 2.91 3.92 0.20
N TRP A 40 2.14 3.43 1.18
CA TRP A 40 1.03 2.50 0.93
C TRP A 40 -0.10 3.15 0.11
N GLY A 41 -0.41 4.42 0.34
CA GLY A 41 -1.37 5.17 -0.48
C GLY A 41 -0.93 5.31 -1.95
N GLY A 42 0.36 5.57 -2.19
CA GLY A 42 0.91 5.58 -3.55
C GLY A 42 0.82 4.21 -4.23
N ALA A 43 1.13 3.14 -3.50
CA ALA A 43 1.01 1.78 -4.01
C ALA A 43 -0.43 1.42 -4.42
N LEU A 44 -1.43 1.84 -3.65
CA LEU A 44 -2.84 1.65 -4.00
C LEU A 44 -3.22 2.37 -5.30
N ALA A 45 -2.73 3.59 -5.51
CA ALA A 45 -2.99 4.34 -6.73
C ALA A 45 -2.42 3.63 -7.98
N GLU A 46 -1.30 2.92 -7.85
CA GLU A 46 -0.74 2.09 -8.92
C GLU A 46 -1.63 0.88 -9.27
N LEU A 47 -2.55 0.47 -8.39
CA LEU A 47 -3.48 -0.66 -8.62
C LEU A 47 -4.79 -0.25 -9.29
N GLU A 48 -5.10 1.03 -9.43
CA GLU A 48 -6.38 1.47 -10.01
C GLU A 48 -6.57 0.98 -11.46
N GLY A 49 -5.47 0.93 -12.23
CA GLY A 49 -5.50 0.40 -13.60
C GLY A 49 -5.89 -1.09 -13.64
N ILE A 50 -5.39 -1.89 -12.69
CA ILE A 50 -5.71 -3.32 -12.65
C ILE A 50 -7.11 -3.58 -12.12
N LYS A 51 -7.56 -2.80 -11.11
CA LYS A 51 -8.96 -2.85 -10.63
C LYS A 51 -9.95 -2.57 -11.76
N GLY A 52 -9.67 -1.56 -12.59
CA GLY A 52 -10.49 -1.21 -13.75
C GLY A 52 -10.61 -2.36 -14.76
N ALA A 53 -9.49 -3.02 -15.06
CA ALA A 53 -9.48 -4.17 -15.97
C ALA A 53 -10.20 -5.38 -15.37
N ILE A 54 -9.99 -5.69 -14.08
CA ILE A 54 -10.71 -6.76 -13.37
C ILE A 54 -12.22 -6.48 -13.39
N LYS A 55 -12.64 -5.24 -13.17
CA LYS A 55 -14.06 -4.85 -13.27
C LYS A 55 -14.63 -5.14 -14.66
N GLY A 56 -13.94 -4.73 -15.71
CA GLY A 56 -14.37 -5.02 -17.09
C GLY A 56 -14.47 -6.52 -17.33
N CYS A 57 -13.44 -7.25 -16.93
CA CYS A 57 -13.36 -8.69 -17.10
C CYS A 57 -14.48 -9.45 -16.37
N LEU A 58 -14.74 -9.12 -15.11
CA LEU A 58 -15.80 -9.75 -14.34
C LEU A 58 -17.17 -9.48 -14.96
N ASN A 59 -17.43 -8.26 -15.44
CA ASN A 59 -18.71 -7.94 -16.06
C ASN A 59 -18.99 -8.78 -17.31
N ASP A 60 -17.97 -9.03 -18.15
CA ASP A 60 -18.12 -9.77 -19.40
C ASP A 60 -18.15 -11.30 -19.20
N ASN A 61 -17.53 -11.79 -18.12
CA ASN A 61 -17.47 -13.23 -17.80
C ASN A 61 -18.54 -13.71 -16.81
N GLY A 62 -19.66 -12.99 -16.68
CA GLY A 62 -20.77 -13.43 -15.81
C GLY A 62 -20.56 -13.13 -14.32
N GLY A 63 -19.86 -12.04 -14.02
CA GLY A 63 -19.60 -11.55 -12.67
C GLY A 63 -18.67 -12.47 -11.88
N ASN A 64 -19.00 -12.67 -10.61
CA ASN A 64 -18.20 -13.46 -9.66
C ASN A 64 -18.03 -14.94 -10.04
N ALA A 65 -18.91 -15.47 -10.90
CA ALA A 65 -18.79 -16.82 -11.44
C ALA A 65 -17.59 -16.94 -12.39
N GLY A 66 -17.29 -15.87 -13.14
CA GLY A 66 -16.18 -15.77 -14.10
C GLY A 66 -14.84 -15.35 -13.53
N LYS A 67 -14.70 -15.27 -12.20
CA LYS A 67 -13.48 -14.77 -11.55
C LYS A 67 -12.18 -15.53 -11.91
N ALA A 68 -12.31 -16.80 -12.30
CA ALA A 68 -11.19 -17.63 -12.74
C ALA A 68 -10.72 -17.33 -14.17
N SER A 69 -11.37 -16.39 -14.84
CA SER A 69 -10.98 -15.88 -16.16
C SER A 69 -10.55 -14.42 -16.09
N CYS A 70 -10.25 -13.93 -14.89
CA CYS A 70 -9.90 -12.53 -14.61
C CYS A 70 -8.75 -12.41 -13.60
N ASP A 71 -7.99 -13.48 -13.36
CA ASP A 71 -6.89 -13.54 -12.41
C ASP A 71 -5.52 -13.74 -13.05
N GLU A 72 -5.44 -13.74 -14.38
CA GLU A 72 -4.17 -13.70 -15.11
C GLU A 72 -4.00 -12.39 -15.91
N LEU A 73 -2.74 -12.02 -16.20
CA LEU A 73 -2.42 -10.79 -16.90
C LEU A 73 -3.00 -10.75 -18.33
N ASN A 74 -2.84 -11.84 -19.08
CA ASN A 74 -3.35 -12.01 -20.44
C ASN A 74 -4.87 -11.79 -20.51
N GLU A 75 -5.62 -12.20 -19.50
CA GLU A 75 -7.07 -12.04 -19.38
C GLU A 75 -7.49 -10.59 -19.17
N LEU A 76 -6.63 -9.76 -18.57
CA LEU A 76 -6.92 -8.35 -18.31
C LEU A 76 -6.56 -7.42 -19.49
N THR A 77 -5.71 -7.87 -20.41
CA THR A 77 -5.29 -7.06 -21.57
C THR A 77 -6.46 -6.59 -22.47
N PRO A 78 -7.51 -7.39 -22.75
CA PRO A 78 -8.64 -6.93 -23.55
C PRO A 78 -9.47 -5.85 -22.84
N TYR A 79 -9.36 -5.75 -21.52
CA TYR A 79 -10.09 -4.81 -20.68
C TYR A 79 -9.27 -3.54 -20.35
N GLY A 80 -8.27 -3.23 -21.18
CA GLY A 80 -7.53 -1.97 -21.12
C GLY A 80 -6.32 -1.97 -20.19
N PHE A 81 -5.91 -3.12 -19.63
CA PHE A 81 -4.63 -3.22 -18.94
C PHE A 81 -3.49 -3.35 -19.96
N ALA A 82 -2.81 -2.24 -20.25
CA ALA A 82 -1.75 -2.17 -21.27
C ALA A 82 -0.35 -2.65 -20.79
N GLY A 83 -0.24 -3.18 -19.56
CA GLY A 83 1.03 -3.63 -19.00
C GLY A 83 1.46 -5.00 -19.55
N SER A 84 2.75 -5.17 -19.83
CA SER A 84 3.36 -6.47 -20.15
C SER A 84 3.65 -7.32 -18.91
N GLU A 85 3.52 -6.73 -17.71
CA GLU A 85 3.60 -7.38 -16.41
C GLU A 85 2.56 -6.76 -15.47
N LEU A 86 2.15 -7.53 -14.44
CA LEU A 86 1.35 -7.00 -13.34
C LEU A 86 2.14 -5.88 -12.60
N PRO A 87 1.45 -4.88 -12.02
CA PRO A 87 2.11 -3.78 -11.33
C PRO A 87 3.11 -4.26 -10.27
N ARG A 88 4.23 -3.56 -10.14
CA ARG A 88 5.28 -3.85 -9.15
C ARG A 88 5.39 -2.67 -8.18
N PRO A 89 4.48 -2.55 -7.20
CA PRO A 89 4.50 -1.42 -6.28
C PRO A 89 5.89 -1.24 -5.70
N LYS A 90 6.44 -0.02 -5.74
CA LYS A 90 7.84 0.23 -5.32
C LYS A 90 8.14 -0.18 -3.87
N ILE A 91 7.09 -0.38 -3.09
CA ILE A 91 7.14 -0.75 -1.68
C ILE A 91 7.13 -2.26 -1.47
N SER A 92 6.85 -3.08 -2.49
CA SER A 92 6.74 -4.52 -2.38
C SER A 92 8.07 -5.18 -2.04
N ASN A 93 8.01 -6.37 -1.46
CA ASN A 93 9.18 -7.13 -1.08
C ASN A 93 9.98 -7.60 -2.32
N GLY A 94 11.28 -7.83 -2.14
CA GLY A 94 12.20 -8.24 -3.22
C GLY A 94 12.99 -7.10 -3.87
N THR A 95 14.11 -7.48 -4.50
CA THR A 95 14.97 -6.58 -5.28
C THR A 95 15.23 -7.23 -6.64
N PRO A 96 14.62 -6.74 -7.75
CA PRO A 96 13.65 -5.64 -7.84
C PRO A 96 12.32 -5.93 -7.12
N PRO A 97 11.49 -4.91 -6.83
CA PRO A 97 10.18 -5.10 -6.19
C PRO A 97 9.35 -6.17 -6.90
N ALA A 98 8.74 -7.08 -6.14
CA ALA A 98 7.85 -8.11 -6.69
C ALA A 98 6.59 -7.53 -7.36
N ALA A 99 6.09 -8.22 -8.37
CA ALA A 99 4.77 -7.91 -8.93
C ALA A 99 3.66 -8.26 -7.93
N VAL A 100 2.53 -7.55 -8.03
CA VAL A 100 1.31 -7.98 -7.36
C VAL A 100 0.89 -9.35 -7.89
N THR A 101 0.32 -10.14 -7.00
CA THR A 101 -0.28 -11.44 -7.34
C THR A 101 -1.78 -11.26 -7.45
N LEU A 102 -2.34 -11.81 -8.52
CA LEU A 102 -3.76 -12.02 -8.66
C LEU A 102 -4.05 -13.49 -8.35
N SER A 103 -5.17 -13.75 -7.71
CA SER A 103 -5.67 -15.10 -7.54
C SER A 103 -7.18 -15.07 -7.45
N THR A 104 -7.84 -16.15 -7.84
CA THR A 104 -9.21 -16.38 -7.40
C THR A 104 -9.30 -16.36 -5.86
N GLY A 105 -10.06 -15.40 -5.35
CA GLY A 105 -10.43 -15.29 -3.94
C GLY A 105 -11.84 -15.79 -3.68
N GLY A 106 -12.37 -15.48 -2.49
CA GLY A 106 -13.69 -15.91 -2.06
C GLY A 106 -14.80 -15.63 -3.09
N SER A 107 -15.20 -14.35 -3.23
CA SER A 107 -16.28 -13.96 -4.16
C SER A 107 -15.76 -13.32 -5.45
N GLY A 108 -14.47 -13.00 -5.57
CA GLY A 108 -13.94 -12.40 -6.79
C GLY A 108 -12.44 -12.64 -6.98
N VAL A 109 -11.76 -11.64 -7.54
CA VAL A 109 -10.32 -11.70 -7.80
C VAL A 109 -9.59 -10.99 -6.67
N THR A 110 -8.69 -11.69 -5.98
CA THR A 110 -7.89 -11.12 -4.90
C THR A 110 -6.59 -10.55 -5.45
N ILE A 111 -6.35 -9.28 -5.18
CA ILE A 111 -5.07 -8.59 -5.44
C ILE A 111 -4.25 -8.63 -4.15
N THR A 112 -3.05 -9.23 -4.20
CA THR A 112 -2.16 -9.37 -3.04
C THR A 112 -0.76 -8.88 -3.34
N PHE A 113 -0.16 -8.16 -2.38
CA PHE A 113 1.29 -8.03 -2.30
C PHE A 113 1.75 -7.75 -0.87
N THR A 114 3.01 -8.08 -0.57
CA THR A 114 3.63 -7.82 0.73
C THR A 114 4.67 -6.72 0.59
N GLY A 115 4.60 -5.73 1.48
CA GLY A 115 5.58 -4.66 1.56
C GLY A 115 6.96 -5.15 2.01
N SER A 116 8.00 -4.38 1.71
CA SER A 116 9.34 -4.59 2.22
C SER A 116 9.45 -4.25 3.72
N ALA A 117 10.56 -4.65 4.35
CA ALA A 117 10.83 -4.33 5.75
C ALA A 117 10.78 -2.82 6.06
N ASN A 118 11.13 -1.97 5.09
CA ASN A 118 11.13 -0.51 5.22
C ASN A 118 9.73 0.11 5.30
N VAL A 119 8.68 -0.68 5.05
CA VAL A 119 7.28 -0.29 5.21
C VAL A 119 6.55 -1.24 6.17
N GLY A 120 7.30 -1.95 7.01
CA GLY A 120 6.80 -2.81 8.09
C GLY A 120 6.36 -4.21 7.68
N SER A 121 6.68 -4.65 6.46
CA SER A 121 6.37 -6.00 5.95
C SER A 121 4.89 -6.40 6.00
N TYR A 122 3.98 -5.43 6.02
CA TYR A 122 2.54 -5.71 5.97
C TYR A 122 2.14 -6.25 4.60
N THR A 123 1.07 -7.01 4.58
CA THR A 123 0.42 -7.54 3.38
C THR A 123 -0.85 -6.75 3.10
N LEU A 124 -0.98 -6.32 1.85
CA LEU A 124 -2.22 -5.82 1.28
C LEU A 124 -2.89 -6.97 0.55
N ALA A 125 -4.17 -7.22 0.83
CA ALA A 125 -4.92 -8.28 0.19
C ALA A 125 -6.41 -7.90 0.06
N GLY A 126 -6.82 -7.48 -1.14
CA GLY A 126 -8.18 -7.04 -1.45
C GLY A 126 -8.89 -7.95 -2.44
N ASP A 127 -10.05 -8.51 -2.06
CA ASP A 127 -10.95 -9.29 -2.93
C ASP A 127 -11.91 -8.36 -3.68
N CYS A 128 -11.72 -8.26 -5.00
CA CYS A 128 -12.50 -7.46 -5.93
C CYS A 128 -13.61 -8.28 -6.59
N HIS A 129 -14.86 -7.94 -6.32
CA HIS A 129 -16.04 -8.67 -6.79
C HIS A 129 -17.19 -7.72 -7.16
N VAL A 130 -18.17 -8.26 -7.87
CA VAL A 130 -19.46 -7.61 -8.09
C VAL A 130 -20.41 -8.03 -6.98
N ASN A 131 -20.99 -7.09 -6.26
CA ASN A 131 -21.89 -7.40 -5.16
C ASN A 131 -23.31 -7.73 -5.64
N GLU A 132 -24.18 -8.13 -4.72
CA GLU A 132 -25.59 -8.46 -5.02
C GLU A 132 -26.35 -7.30 -5.69
N GLY A 133 -25.91 -6.06 -5.49
CA GLY A 133 -26.45 -4.87 -6.15
C GLY A 133 -25.86 -4.57 -7.53
N GLY A 134 -25.00 -5.45 -8.08
CA GLY A 134 -24.33 -5.25 -9.37
C GLY A 134 -23.18 -4.25 -9.33
N ASN A 135 -22.79 -3.77 -8.15
CA ASN A 135 -21.70 -2.80 -8.01
C ASN A 135 -20.36 -3.52 -7.83
N PHE A 136 -19.35 -3.06 -8.57
CA PHE A 136 -17.97 -3.49 -8.34
C PHE A 136 -17.45 -2.89 -7.04
N GLU A 137 -16.97 -3.75 -6.15
CA GLU A 137 -16.31 -3.35 -4.92
C GLU A 137 -15.12 -4.26 -4.62
N CYS A 138 -14.12 -3.71 -3.96
CA CYS A 138 -13.02 -4.51 -3.43
C CYS A 138 -13.02 -4.39 -1.90
N ARG A 139 -12.93 -5.54 -1.23
CA ARG A 139 -12.98 -5.64 0.23
C ARG A 139 -11.70 -6.25 0.76
N LYS A 140 -11.31 -5.84 1.97
CA LYS A 140 -10.17 -6.48 2.63
C LYS A 140 -10.44 -7.96 2.85
N THR A 141 -9.39 -8.77 2.70
CA THR A 141 -9.42 -10.18 3.08
C THR A 141 -8.83 -10.37 4.48
N ALA A 142 -8.93 -11.58 5.02
CA ALA A 142 -8.28 -11.93 6.29
C ALA A 142 -6.73 -11.89 6.22
N ALA A 143 -6.15 -11.94 5.01
CA ALA A 143 -4.71 -11.83 4.80
C ALA A 143 -4.22 -10.37 4.81
N ASP A 144 -5.12 -9.39 4.78
CA ASP A 144 -4.76 -7.98 4.81
C ASP A 144 -4.35 -7.56 6.24
N THR A 145 -3.13 -7.04 6.36
CA THR A 145 -2.57 -6.56 7.63
C THR A 145 -2.23 -5.07 7.57
N VAL A 146 -2.43 -4.41 6.43
CA VAL A 146 -2.10 -3.00 6.24
C VAL A 146 -3.31 -2.09 6.43
N LEU A 147 -4.50 -2.50 5.98
CA LEU A 147 -5.69 -1.64 5.98
C LEU A 147 -6.05 -1.21 7.41
N ASP A 148 -6.07 -2.14 8.35
CA ASP A 148 -6.45 -1.83 9.73
C ASP A 148 -5.46 -0.89 10.44
N LYS A 149 -4.22 -0.79 9.94
CA LYS A 149 -3.16 0.01 10.56
C LYS A 149 -2.93 1.35 9.87
N TYR A 150 -2.92 1.40 8.54
CA TYR A 150 -2.47 2.59 7.79
C TYR A 150 -3.53 3.17 6.83
N ILE A 151 -4.46 2.35 6.33
CA ILE A 151 -5.44 2.78 5.32
C ILE A 151 -6.84 2.64 5.92
N LYS A 152 -7.34 3.71 6.57
CA LYS A 152 -8.69 3.73 7.13
C LYS A 152 -9.73 3.70 5.99
N GLY A 153 -10.36 2.56 5.77
CA GLY A 153 -11.42 2.36 4.79
C GLY A 153 -11.46 0.94 4.23
N ASN A 154 -12.47 0.64 3.42
CA ASN A 154 -12.42 -0.53 2.55
C ASN A 154 -11.33 -0.31 1.49
N PHE A 155 -10.89 -1.40 0.85
CA PHE A 155 -10.03 -1.39 -0.33
C PHE A 155 -10.81 -0.78 -1.51
N ARG A 156 -11.24 0.48 -1.40
CA ARG A 156 -11.96 1.17 -2.47
C ARG A 156 -10.96 1.61 -3.52
#